data_AF-A0A179SG53-F1
#
_entry.id   AF-A0A179SG53-F1
#
_cell.length_a   1.000
_cell.length_b   1.000
_cell.length_c   1.000
_cell.angle_alpha   90.00
_cell.angle_beta   90.00
_cell.angle_gamma   90.00
#
_symmetry.space_group_name_H-M   'P 1'
#
loop_
_entity.id
_entity.type
_entity.pdbx_description
1 polymer ?
#
loop_
_entity_poly.entity_id
_entity_poly.type
_entity_poly.pdbx_seq_one_letter_code
_entity_poly.pdbx_strand_id
1 'polypeptide(L)' 'MTLDTILSTLAADIAAAERRTEEYGLTVRMALMTGRTDETAEHALYLELDRLALLRDRQYALRDMQRLPLAA' A
#
# COMPACT_ATOMS: atom_id res chain seq x y z
N MET A 1 -0.61 3.37 -22.70
CA MET A 1 0.14 2.80 -21.57
C MET A 1 -0.06 1.29 -21.61
N THR A 2 1.01 0.48 -21.61
CA THR A 2 0.86 -0.99 -21.66
C THR A 2 0.53 -1.53 -20.27
N LEU A 3 -0.07 -2.73 -20.20
CA LEU A 3 -0.42 -3.39 -18.95
C LEU A 3 0.80 -3.59 -18.02
N ASP A 4 1.96 -3.92 -18.60
CA ASP A 4 3.22 -4.02 -17.86
C ASP A 4 3.68 -2.68 -17.27
N THR A 5 3.48 -1.57 -18.00
CA THR A 5 3.73 -0.24 -17.44
C THR A 5 2.80 0.04 -16.25
N ILE A 6 1.52 -0.32 -16.34
CA ILE A 6 0.55 -0.14 -15.23
C ILE A 6 1.00 -0.94 -14.00
N LEU A 7 1.37 -2.22 -14.19
CA LEU A 7 1.80 -3.09 -13.10
C LEU A 7 3.12 -2.63 -12.47
N SER A 8 4.05 -2.11 -13.27
CA SER A 8 5.30 -1.54 -12.78
C SER A 8 5.07 -0.28 -11.95
N THR A 9 4.24 0.66 -12.44
CA THR A 9 3.85 1.85 -11.66
C THR A 9 3.15 1.44 -10.36
N LEU A 10 2.23 0.48 -10.43
CA LEU A 10 1.52 0.00 -9.24
C LEU A 10 2.46 -0.65 -8.22
N ALA A 11 3.48 -1.39 -8.68
CA ALA A 11 4.50 -1.95 -7.79
C ALA A 11 5.32 -0.85 -7.09
N ALA A 12 5.67 0.23 -7.79
CA ALA A 12 6.35 1.37 -7.19
C ALA A 12 5.47 2.11 -6.16
N ASP A 13 4.18 2.29 -6.47
CA ASP A 13 3.22 2.92 -5.56
C ASP A 13 3.00 2.10 -4.29
N ILE A 14 2.92 0.77 -4.42
CA ILE A 14 2.84 -0.15 -3.28
C ILE A 14 4.09 -0.02 -2.42
N ALA A 15 5.29 -0.10 -3.01
CA ALA A 15 6.55 0.02 -2.25
C ALA A 15 6.66 1.36 -1.51
N ALA A 16 6.18 2.44 -2.11
CA ALA A 16 6.15 3.75 -1.46
C ALA A 16 5.17 3.80 -0.28
N ALA A 17 3.99 3.19 -0.40
CA ALA A 17 3.01 3.10 0.67
C ALA A 17 3.47 2.17 1.80
N GLU A 18 4.16 1.07 1.49
CA GLU A 18 4.78 0.17 2.49
C GLU A 18 5.81 0.93 3.33
N ARG A 19 6.69 1.70 2.69
CA ARG A 19 7.68 2.52 3.42
C ARG A 19 7.03 3.54 4.36
N ARG A 20 5.99 4.27 3.90
CA ARG A 20 5.28 5.23 4.76
C ARG A 20 4.56 4.55 5.91
N THR A 21 3.97 3.38 5.67
CA THR A 21 3.33 2.54 6.71
C THR A 21 4.34 2.15 7.79
N GLU A 22 5.56 1.74 7.39
CA GLU A 22 6.64 1.42 8.33
C GLU A 22 7.08 2.65 9.15
N GLU A 23 7.23 3.82 8.51
CA GLU A 23 7.60 5.07 9.16
C GLU A 23 6.54 5.51 10.20
N TYR A 24 5.26 5.49 9.85
CA TYR A 24 4.18 5.83 10.78
C TYR A 24 4.05 4.79 11.89
N GLY A 25 4.15 3.50 11.56
CA GLY A 25 4.14 2.41 12.55
C GLY A 25 5.28 2.52 13.56
N LEU A 26 6.48 2.90 13.12
CA LEU A 26 7.61 3.17 14.00
C LEU A 26 7.32 4.37 14.92
N THR A 27 6.74 5.43 14.38
CA THR A 27 6.41 6.65 15.14
C THR A 27 5.38 6.37 16.23
N VAL A 28 4.28 5.68 15.88
CA VAL A 28 3.26 5.24 16.84
C VAL A 28 3.88 4.36 17.92
N ARG A 29 4.72 3.38 17.53
CA ARG A 29 5.40 2.50 18.49
C ARG A 29 6.30 3.30 19.45
N MET A 30 7.08 4.26 18.96
CA MET A 30 7.93 5.11 19.79
C MET A 30 7.12 5.96 20.77
N ALA A 31 6.00 6.53 20.32
CA ALA A 31 5.09 7.28 21.20
C ALA A 31 4.60 6.39 22.35
N LEU A 32 4.07 5.21 22.03
CA LEU A 32 3.55 4.24 23.01
C LEU A 32 4.63 3.78 24.00
N MET A 33 5.86 3.55 23.54
CA MET A 33 6.99 3.19 24.42
C MET A 33 7.33 4.30 25.43
N THR A 34 7.01 5.56 25.14
CA THR A 34 7.17 6.69 26.06
C THR A 34 5.92 6.99 26.89
N GLY A 35 4.89 6.14 26.83
CA GLY A 35 3.61 6.36 27.51
C GLY A 35 2.78 7.50 26.91
N ARG A 36 3.07 7.88 25.65
CA ARG A 36 2.35 8.91 24.91
C ARG A 36 1.56 8.29 23.76
N THR A 37 0.59 9.03 23.26
CA THR A 37 -0.09 8.76 22.00
C THR A 37 0.33 9.80 20.96
N ASP A 38 0.34 9.39 19.69
CA ASP A 38 0.50 10.28 18.55
C ASP A 38 -0.64 9.99 17.58
N GLU A 39 -1.78 10.64 17.83
CA GLU A 39 -3.01 10.44 17.06
C GLU A 39 -2.84 10.80 15.58
N THR A 40 -1.92 11.72 15.27
CA THR A 40 -1.64 12.11 13.89
C THR A 40 -0.90 10.99 13.16
N ALA A 41 0.14 10.43 13.79
CA ALA A 41 0.85 9.28 13.23
C ALA A 41 -0.04 8.03 13.14
N GLU A 42 -0.90 7.83 14.13
CA GLU A 42 -1.86 6.72 14.13
C GLU A 42 -2.89 6.85 13.00
N HIS A 43 -3.48 8.04 12.81
CA HIS A 43 -4.39 8.29 11.71
C HIS A 43 -3.70 8.14 10.34
N ALA A 44 -2.48 8.68 10.20
CA ALA A 44 -1.70 8.52 8.97
C ALA A 44 -1.36 7.06 8.66
N LEU A 45 -1.06 6.26 9.69
CA LEU A 45 -0.85 4.82 9.56
C LEU A 45 -2.10 4.12 9.00
N TYR A 46 -3.28 4.41 9.55
CA TYR A 46 -4.53 3.81 9.06
C TYR A 46 -4.83 4.17 7.61
N LEU A 47 -4.61 5.43 7.22
CA LEU A 47 -4.78 5.86 5.82
C LEU A 47 -3.84 5.14 4.85
N GLU A 48 -2.58 4.92 5.24
CA GLU A 48 -1.64 4.18 4.39
C GLU A 48 -1.96 2.69 4.32
N LEU A 49 -2.47 2.09 5.40
CA LEU A 49 -2.96 0.70 5.39
C LEU A 49 -4.16 0.53 4.46
N ASP A 50 -5.14 1.44 4.52
CA ASP A 50 -6.29 1.43 3.60
C ASP A 50 -5.85 1.60 2.14
N ARG A 51 -4.89 2.52 1.91
CA ARG A 51 -4.29 2.71 0.59
C ARG A 51 -3.61 1.44 0.09
N LEU A 52 -2.84 0.76 0.94
CA LEU A 52 -2.18 -0.49 0.58
C LEU A 52 -3.17 -1.58 0.18
N ALA A 53 -4.28 -1.73 0.93
CA ALA A 53 -5.34 -2.67 0.60
C ALA A 53 -5.88 -2.42 -0.81
N LEU A 54 -6.24 -1.16 -1.13
CA LEU A 54 -6.75 -0.79 -2.45
C LEU A 54 -5.73 -1.03 -3.58
N LEU A 55 -4.46 -0.72 -3.36
CA LEU A 55 -3.41 -0.93 -4.36
C LEU A 55 -3.15 -2.43 -4.60
N ARG A 56 -3.19 -3.25 -3.56
CA ARG A 56 -3.02 -4.71 -3.65
C ARG A 56 -4.21 -5.37 -4.36
N ASP A 57 -5.44 -4.98 -4.03
CA ASP A 57 -6.63 -5.46 -4.73
C ASP A 57 -6.57 -5.15 -6.22
N ARG A 58 -6.18 -3.91 -6.58
CA ARG A 58 -5.96 -3.53 -7.97
C ARG A 58 -4.87 -4.35 -8.64
N GLN A 59 -3.79 -4.67 -7.93
CA GLN A 59 -2.70 -5.49 -8.45
C GLN A 59 -3.18 -6.92 -8.76
N TYR A 60 -3.98 -7.51 -7.87
CA TYR A 60 -4.56 -8.83 -8.09
C TYR A 60 -5.53 -8.83 -9.27
N ALA A 61 -6.45 -7.86 -9.35
CA ALA A 61 -7.38 -7.75 -10.48
C ALA A 61 -6.67 -7.64 -11.83
N LEU A 62 -5.61 -6.82 -11.93
CA LEU A 62 -4.83 -6.68 -13.17
C LEU A 62 -4.05 -7.95 -13.52
N ARG A 63 -3.54 -8.69 -12.54
CA ARG A 63 -2.87 -9.98 -12.76
C ARG A 63 -3.85 -11.06 -13.20
N ASP A 64 -5.07 -11.05 -12.70
CA ASP A 64 -6.11 -11.99 -13.14
C ASP A 64 -6.54 -11.70 -14.59
N MET A 65 -6.62 -10.43 -14.98
CA MET A 65 -6.84 -10.04 -16.38
C MET A 65 -5.72 -10.50 -17.32
N GLN A 66 -4.46 -10.53 -16.87
CA GLN A 66 -3.35 -11.10 -17.65
C GLN A 66 -3.47 -12.63 -17.85
N ARG A 67 -4.11 -13.32 -16.91
CA ARG A 67 -4.23 -14.79 -16.89
C ARG A 67 -5.42 -15.31 -17.67
N LEU A 68 -6.41 -14.47 -17.96
CA LEU A 68 -7.53 -14.83 -18.82
C LEU A 68 -7.01 -15.06 -20.25
N PRO A 69 -7.17 -16.26 -20.83
CA PRO A 69 -6.86 -16.45 -22.23
C PRO A 69 -7.77 -15.49 -23.02
N LEU A 70 -7.16 -14.75 -23.96
CA LEU A 70 -7.90 -14.10 -25.03
C LEU A 70 -8.63 -15.22 -25.77
N ALA A 71 -9.89 -15.47 -25.41
CA ALA A 71 -10.76 -16.34 -26.17
C ALA A 71 -10.97 -15.66 -27.53
N ALA A 72 -10.21 -16.12 -28.51
CA ALA A 72 -10.30 -15.78 -29.92
C ALA A 72 -10.94 -16.95 -30.67
#